data_AF-A0A1M5UKC3-F1
#
_entry.id   AF-A0A1M5UKC3-F1
#
_cell.length_a   1.000
_cell.length_b   1.000
_cell.length_c   1.000
_cell.angle_alpha   90.00
_cell.angle_beta   90.00
_cell.angle_gamma   90.00
#
_symmetry.space_group_name_H-M   'P 1'
#
loop_
_entity.id
_entity.type
_entity.pdbx_description
1 polymer ?
#
loop_
_entity_poly.entity_id
_entity_poly.type
_entity_poly.pdbx_seq_one_letter_code
_entity_poly.pdbx_strand_id
1 'polypeptide(L)'
;MQIYCQRILDRHHIEFAKGSLGFASFAILTNSRGGPPQLSHKLEFLGAAESLGSAEFQSGGMQFRCPVIHLGQWWPRWRELEAKAQSNPFAVIVMAQLQAHAHHRDGAGRLAAKTRLMALLYRHEYTKKRLVDWILILPPALEPAFEQALEAIEKEHNVAYVTSIERRAEERGMERGIEQGELRGKLMTLQQLMVLKFGPLPSWAKARLKAADEAALSDWTGRILVVGSLEDLLGAADQG
;
A
#
# COMPACT_ATOMS: atom_id res chain seq x y z
N MET A 1 10.18 -17.53 -6.61
CA MET A 1 11.05 -16.33 -6.68
C MET A 1 10.43 -15.40 -7.71
N GLN A 2 9.40 -14.66 -7.33
CA GLN A 2 8.71 -13.76 -8.26
C GLN A 2 7.80 -12.83 -7.45
N ILE A 3 7.86 -11.54 -7.81
CA ILE A 3 6.89 -10.49 -7.47
C ILE A 3 6.94 -10.00 -6.01
N TYR A 4 7.98 -9.25 -5.66
CA TYR A 4 7.84 -8.19 -4.62
C TYR A 4 8.91 -7.08 -4.77
N CYS A 5 9.99 -7.33 -5.52
CA CYS A 5 11.05 -6.35 -5.75
C CYS A 5 10.62 -5.15 -6.62
N GLN A 6 9.56 -5.28 -7.42
CA GLN A 6 9.17 -4.22 -8.37
C GLN A 6 8.37 -3.08 -7.72
N ARG A 7 7.69 -3.31 -6.59
CA ARG A 7 6.68 -2.35 -6.09
C ARG A 7 7.20 -1.31 -5.09
N ILE A 8 8.43 -1.47 -4.59
CA ILE A 8 9.04 -0.53 -3.62
C ILE A 8 9.71 0.66 -4.34
N LEU A 9 10.11 0.49 -5.59
CA LEU A 9 10.79 1.55 -6.37
C LEU A 9 9.82 2.55 -7.01
N ASP A 10 8.54 2.21 -7.19
CA ASP A 10 7.60 3.01 -7.98
C ASP A 10 6.83 4.08 -7.17
N ARG A 11 6.95 4.14 -5.82
CA ARG A 11 6.13 5.06 -5.00
C ARG A 11 6.89 6.08 -4.15
N HIS A 12 8.20 6.05 -4.14
CA HIS A 12 9.00 7.08 -3.46
C HIS A 12 10.00 7.66 -4.44
N HIS A 13 9.71 8.87 -4.92
CA HIS A 13 10.75 9.78 -5.38
C HIS A 13 11.71 10.00 -4.20
N ILE A 14 12.76 9.19 -4.12
CA ILE A 14 13.90 9.47 -3.25
C ILE A 14 14.73 10.51 -4.01
N GLU A 15 14.44 11.79 -3.77
CA GLU A 15 15.38 12.85 -4.10
C GLU A 15 16.60 12.70 -3.19
N PHE A 16 17.66 12.11 -3.73
CA PHE A 16 18.97 12.16 -3.09
C PHE A 16 19.49 13.59 -3.20
N ALA A 17 19.72 14.22 -2.04
CA ALA A 17 20.44 15.48 -1.95
C ALA A 17 21.74 15.39 -2.76
N LYS A 18 21.88 16.26 -3.78
CA LYS A 18 23.13 16.47 -4.52
C LYS A 18 24.24 16.78 -3.51
N GLY A 19 25.18 15.86 -3.29
CA GLY A 19 26.38 16.23 -2.54
C GLY A 19 27.23 15.16 -1.88
N SER A 20 26.97 13.85 -2.00
CA SER A 20 28.00 12.87 -1.61
C SER A 20 27.91 11.60 -2.43
N LEU A 21 29.01 11.24 -3.13
CA LEU A 21 29.21 9.90 -3.68
C LEU A 21 29.47 8.93 -2.52
N GLY A 22 28.43 8.64 -1.73
CA GLY A 22 28.41 7.48 -0.86
C GLY A 22 28.04 6.27 -1.71
N PHE A 23 28.97 5.34 -1.94
CA PHE A 23 28.64 4.07 -2.58
C PHE A 23 27.58 3.35 -1.75
N ALA A 24 26.32 3.38 -2.20
CA ALA A 24 25.30 2.50 -1.67
C ALA A 24 25.68 1.07 -2.08
N SER A 25 26.07 0.24 -1.12
CA SER A 25 26.29 -1.19 -1.36
C SER A 25 24.93 -1.88 -1.36
N PHE A 26 24.57 -2.48 -2.49
CA PHE A 26 23.32 -3.21 -2.66
C PHE A 26 23.59 -4.71 -2.56
N ALA A 27 22.78 -5.43 -1.78
CA ALA A 27 22.81 -6.88 -1.66
C ALA A 27 21.41 -7.46 -1.88
N ILE A 28 21.34 -8.66 -2.46
CA ILE A 28 20.11 -9.40 -2.66
C ILE A 28 19.81 -10.15 -1.36
N LEU A 29 18.68 -9.85 -0.73
CA LEU A 29 18.20 -10.58 0.44
C LEU A 29 17.26 -11.70 -0.01
N THR A 30 17.52 -12.94 0.42
CA THR A 30 16.69 -14.11 0.09
C THR A 30 16.31 -14.89 1.34
N ASN A 31 15.14 -15.53 1.32
CA ASN A 31 14.68 -16.41 2.40
C ASN A 31 15.30 -17.82 2.34
N SER A 32 16.15 -18.13 1.35
CA SER A 32 16.83 -19.43 1.35
C SER A 32 17.78 -19.56 2.54
N ARG A 33 18.06 -20.80 2.95
CA ARG A 33 18.98 -21.12 4.04
C ARG A 33 20.45 -21.19 3.61
N GLY A 34 20.70 -21.10 2.30
CA GLY A 34 22.02 -21.16 1.69
C GLY A 34 21.92 -20.99 0.17
N GLY A 35 23.07 -20.92 -0.48
CA GLY A 35 23.21 -20.68 -1.92
C GLY A 35 24.52 -19.95 -2.24
N PRO A 36 24.71 -19.55 -3.51
CA PRO A 36 25.89 -18.81 -3.91
C PRO A 36 25.90 -17.42 -3.24
N PRO A 37 27.02 -16.99 -2.62
CA PRO A 37 27.12 -15.72 -1.92
C PRO A 37 27.15 -14.51 -2.86
N GLN A 38 27.20 -14.75 -4.17
CA GLN A 38 27.23 -13.73 -5.20
C GLN A 38 26.49 -14.24 -6.44
N LEU A 39 25.64 -13.39 -7.00
CA LEU A 39 25.04 -13.60 -8.31
C LEU A 39 25.68 -12.66 -9.31
N SER A 40 26.04 -13.20 -10.48
CA SER A 40 26.52 -12.42 -11.61
C SER A 40 25.48 -12.41 -12.71
N HIS A 41 25.05 -11.24 -13.14
CA HIS A 41 24.20 -11.09 -14.32
C HIS A 41 24.94 -10.32 -15.40
N LYS A 42 24.98 -10.88 -16.61
CA LYS A 42 25.62 -10.27 -17.77
C LYS A 42 24.53 -9.80 -18.72
N LEU A 43 24.52 -8.51 -19.01
CA LEU A 43 23.69 -7.89 -20.03
C LEU A 43 24.57 -7.68 -21.26
N GLU A 44 24.23 -8.33 -22.36
CA GLU A 44 24.89 -8.14 -23.64
C GLU A 44 24.08 -7.14 -24.46
N PHE A 45 24.69 -6.01 -24.83
CA PHE A 45 24.04 -5.06 -25.73
C PHE A 45 24.26 -5.57 -27.16
N LEU A 46 23.23 -6.21 -27.72
CA LEU A 46 23.18 -6.47 -29.16
C LEU A 46 22.93 -5.13 -29.86
N GLY A 47 24.01 -4.50 -30.33
CA GLY A 47 23.88 -3.41 -31.29
C GLY A 47 23.16 -3.94 -32.52
N ALA A 48 22.02 -3.34 -32.87
CA ALA A 48 21.36 -3.63 -34.13
C ALA A 48 22.36 -3.31 -35.26
N ALA A 49 22.93 -4.34 -35.85
CA ALA A 49 23.83 -4.23 -36.98
C ALA A 49 22.99 -3.93 -38.22
N GLU A 50 22.59 -2.66 -38.40
CA GLU A 50 22.27 -2.17 -39.73
C GLU A 50 23.54 -1.56 -40.33
N SER A 51 24.10 -2.35 -41.26
CA SER A 51 25.20 -2.07 -42.16
C SER A 51 25.41 -0.59 -42.46
N LEU A 52 26.41 0.01 -41.81
CA LEU A 52 27.12 1.18 -42.32
C LEU A 52 28.61 0.98 -42.04
N GLY A 53 29.33 0.52 -43.07
CA GLY A 53 30.76 0.70 -43.29
C GLY A 53 31.71 0.35 -42.13
N SER A 54 32.30 -0.85 -42.18
CA SER A 54 33.68 -1.14 -41.74
C SER A 54 34.15 -0.50 -40.42
N ALA A 55 33.32 -0.52 -39.37
CA ALA A 55 33.76 -0.27 -38.00
C ALA A 55 33.26 -1.44 -37.15
N GLU A 56 34.19 -2.28 -36.69
CA GLU A 56 33.92 -3.35 -35.72
C GLU A 56 33.43 -2.72 -34.41
N PHE A 57 32.11 -2.58 -34.26
CA PHE A 57 31.51 -2.20 -33.00
C PHE A 57 31.64 -3.38 -32.03
N GLN A 58 32.54 -3.26 -31.05
CA GLN A 58 32.62 -4.21 -29.95
C GLN A 58 31.28 -4.24 -29.24
N SER A 59 30.64 -5.42 -29.20
CA SER A 59 29.47 -5.66 -28.36
C SER A 59 29.85 -5.36 -26.91
N GLY A 60 29.41 -4.20 -26.42
CA GLY A 60 29.54 -3.84 -25.01
C GLY A 60 28.68 -4.80 -24.18
N GLY A 61 29.24 -5.34 -23.11
CA GLY A 61 28.48 -6.10 -22.12
C GLY A 61 28.68 -5.49 -20.74
N MET A 62 27.60 -5.41 -19.96
CA MET A 62 27.67 -5.00 -18.56
C MET A 62 27.53 -6.23 -17.67
N GLN A 63 28.47 -6.45 -16.76
CA GLN A 63 28.38 -7.51 -15.76
C GLN A 63 28.11 -6.92 -14.38
N PHE A 64 26.96 -7.25 -13.81
CA PHE A 64 26.58 -6.89 -12.45
C PHE A 64 26.93 -8.04 -11.51
N ARG A 65 27.66 -7.74 -10.43
CA ARG A 65 27.93 -8.69 -9.34
C ARG A 65 27.24 -8.20 -8.07
N CYS A 66 26.27 -8.97 -7.61
CA CYS A 66 25.47 -8.64 -6.44
C CYS A 66 25.73 -9.66 -5.33
N PRO A 67 26.18 -9.24 -4.13
CA PRO A 67 26.21 -10.10 -2.97
C PRO A 67 24.82 -10.65 -2.65
N VAL A 68 24.73 -11.90 -2.21
CA VAL A 68 23.48 -12.54 -1.78
C VAL A 68 23.57 -12.88 -0.30
N ILE A 69 22.57 -12.43 0.46
CA ILE A 69 22.44 -12.70 1.88
C ILE A 69 21.24 -13.61 2.11
N HIS A 70 21.54 -14.79 2.65
CA HIS A 70 20.58 -15.85 2.95
C HIS A 70 19.96 -15.63 4.33
N LEU A 71 18.87 -14.86 4.41
CA LEU A 71 18.22 -14.56 5.68
C LEU A 71 17.71 -15.83 6.38
N GLY A 72 17.32 -16.85 5.62
CA GLY A 72 16.81 -18.11 6.17
C GLY A 72 17.79 -18.84 7.10
N GLN A 73 19.11 -18.54 7.01
CA GLN A 73 20.12 -19.07 7.92
C GLN A 73 19.95 -18.59 9.38
N TRP A 74 19.18 -17.53 9.60
CA TRP A 74 18.91 -16.99 10.93
C TRP A 74 17.78 -17.72 11.67
N TRP A 75 16.99 -18.57 11.00
CA TRP A 75 15.92 -19.34 11.65
C TRP A 75 16.42 -20.17 12.85
N PRO A 76 17.49 -20.99 12.72
CA PRO A 76 18.03 -21.74 13.87
C PRO A 76 18.72 -20.85 14.90
N ARG A 77 19.12 -19.63 14.51
CA ARG A 77 19.86 -18.66 15.31
C ARG A 77 18.96 -17.52 15.81
N TRP A 78 17.65 -17.78 15.95
CA TRP A 78 16.67 -16.77 16.30
C TRP A 78 17.02 -16.02 17.60
N ARG A 79 17.46 -16.76 18.64
CA ARG A 79 17.87 -16.15 19.92
C ARG A 79 19.02 -15.16 19.78
N GLU A 80 19.98 -15.46 18.90
CA GLU A 80 21.10 -14.56 18.64
C GLU A 80 20.62 -13.29 17.90
N LEU A 81 19.70 -13.45 16.95
CA LEU A 81 19.10 -12.33 16.24
C LEU A 81 18.28 -11.43 17.18
N GLU A 82 17.51 -12.03 18.10
CA GLU A 82 16.74 -11.32 19.12
C GLU A 82 17.65 -10.61 20.12
N ALA A 83 18.77 -11.21 20.53
CA ALA A 83 19.78 -10.55 21.36
C ALA A 83 20.39 -9.33 20.64
N LYS A 84 20.67 -9.44 19.34
CA LYS A 84 21.18 -8.31 18.53
C LYS A 84 20.15 -7.19 18.36
N ALA A 85 18.85 -7.46 18.49
CA ALA A 85 17.81 -6.44 18.42
C ALA A 85 17.92 -5.38 19.52
N GLN A 86 18.59 -5.70 20.64
CA GLN A 86 18.78 -4.75 21.74
C GLN A 86 19.60 -3.52 21.35
N SER A 87 20.56 -3.68 20.44
CA SER A 87 21.47 -2.60 19.99
C SER A 87 21.39 -2.32 18.49
N ASN A 88 20.60 -3.11 17.74
CA ASN A 88 20.48 -2.96 16.31
C ASN A 88 19.02 -3.09 15.83
N PRO A 89 18.38 -1.99 15.39
CA PRO A 89 17.00 -2.03 14.89
C PRO A 89 16.85 -2.84 13.60
N PHE A 90 17.93 -3.05 12.83
CA PHE A 90 17.88 -3.89 11.62
C PHE A 90 17.65 -5.37 11.94
N ALA A 91 18.03 -5.83 13.14
CA ALA A 91 17.71 -7.19 13.55
C ALA A 91 16.19 -7.41 13.65
N VAL A 92 15.45 -6.41 14.15
CA VAL A 92 13.98 -6.41 14.17
C VAL A 92 13.40 -6.47 12.76
N ILE A 93 13.99 -5.75 11.82
CA ILE A 93 13.57 -5.77 10.41
C ILE A 93 13.83 -7.13 9.76
N VAL A 94 14.98 -7.75 10.03
CA VAL A 94 15.28 -9.10 9.53
C VAL A 94 14.30 -10.13 10.11
N MET A 95 13.96 -10.02 11.40
CA MET A 95 12.93 -10.86 12.03
C MET A 95 11.56 -10.67 11.35
N ALA A 96 11.18 -9.42 11.06
CA ALA A 96 9.96 -9.10 10.34
C ALA A 96 9.93 -9.76 8.95
N GLN A 97 11.02 -9.59 8.20
CA GLN A 97 11.14 -10.15 6.86
C GLN A 97 11.02 -11.68 6.88
N LEU A 98 11.68 -12.36 7.83
CA LEU A 98 11.60 -13.81 7.97
C LEU A 98 10.17 -14.26 8.27
N GLN A 99 9.49 -13.62 9.23
CA GLN A 99 8.12 -13.97 9.60
C GLN A 99 7.13 -13.74 8.45
N ALA A 100 7.29 -12.68 7.66
CA ALA A 100 6.47 -12.42 6.49
C ALA A 100 6.53 -13.56 5.45
N HIS A 101 7.71 -14.16 5.27
CA HIS A 101 7.93 -15.26 4.31
C HIS A 101 7.59 -16.65 4.85
N ALA A 102 7.51 -16.84 6.17
CA ALA A 102 7.20 -18.13 6.78
C ALA A 102 5.69 -18.44 6.81
N HIS A 103 4.84 -17.44 6.97
CA HIS A 103 3.43 -17.64 7.32
C HIS A 103 2.49 -17.15 6.22
N HIS A 104 2.41 -17.83 5.08
CA HIS A 104 1.42 -17.46 4.06
C HIS A 104 -0.03 -17.85 4.41
N ARG A 105 -0.29 -18.62 5.49
CA ARG A 105 -1.66 -19.12 5.81
C ARG A 105 -2.11 -19.09 7.27
N ASP A 106 -1.24 -18.76 8.23
CA ASP A 106 -1.62 -18.72 9.65
C ASP A 106 -1.80 -17.27 10.13
N GLY A 107 -3.05 -16.88 10.35
CA GLY A 107 -3.40 -15.55 10.84
C GLY A 107 -2.97 -15.31 12.30
N ALA A 108 -3.12 -16.31 13.17
CA ALA A 108 -2.80 -16.19 14.59
C ALA A 108 -1.28 -16.07 14.80
N GLY A 109 -0.50 -16.88 14.09
CA GLY A 109 0.96 -16.79 14.09
C GLY A 109 1.45 -15.41 13.61
N ARG A 110 0.82 -14.83 12.57
CA ARG A 110 1.17 -13.50 12.05
C ARG A 110 0.84 -12.38 13.04
N LEU A 111 -0.30 -12.48 13.73
CA LEU A 111 -0.67 -11.53 14.79
C LEU A 111 0.33 -11.56 15.95
N ALA A 112 0.65 -12.76 16.45
CA ALA A 112 1.62 -12.94 17.53
C ALA A 112 3.02 -12.41 17.15
N ALA A 113 3.45 -12.72 15.93
CA ALA A 113 4.68 -12.22 15.31
C ALA A 113 4.75 -10.68 15.32
N LYS A 114 3.74 -10.02 14.74
CA LYS A 114 3.69 -8.56 14.64
C LYS A 114 3.67 -7.89 16.02
N THR A 115 2.87 -8.41 16.95
CA THR A 115 2.79 -7.93 18.33
C THR A 115 4.16 -7.99 19.02
N ARG A 116 4.86 -9.12 18.90
CA ARG A 116 6.20 -9.30 19.49
C ARG A 116 7.23 -8.32 18.93
N LEU A 117 7.24 -8.14 17.60
CA LEU A 117 8.16 -7.19 16.97
C LEU A 117 7.88 -5.76 17.40
N MET A 118 6.60 -5.40 17.54
CA MET A 118 6.20 -4.10 18.02
C MET A 118 6.67 -3.84 19.45
N ALA A 119 6.48 -4.82 20.34
CA ALA A 119 7.00 -4.76 21.71
C ALA A 119 8.52 -4.56 21.76
N LEU A 120 9.28 -5.22 20.88
CA LEU A 120 10.73 -5.01 20.78
C LEU A 120 11.10 -3.59 20.33
N LEU A 121 10.35 -3.02 19.39
CA LEU A 121 10.57 -1.64 18.96
C LEU A 121 10.26 -0.64 20.08
N TYR A 122 9.22 -0.89 20.88
CA TYR A 122 8.88 -0.06 22.03
C TYR A 122 9.92 -0.14 23.14
N ARG A 123 10.31 -1.36 23.52
CA ARG A 123 11.32 -1.61 24.56
C ARG A 123 12.65 -0.91 24.29
N HIS A 124 13.03 -0.82 23.02
CA HIS A 124 14.30 -0.22 22.61
C HIS A 124 14.13 1.17 21.99
N GLU A 125 12.95 1.79 22.16
CA GLU A 125 12.63 3.16 21.71
C GLU A 125 12.93 3.43 20.23
N TYR A 126 12.82 2.39 19.39
CA TYR A 126 13.09 2.51 17.97
C TYR A 126 11.93 3.15 17.22
N THR A 127 12.25 4.07 16.32
CA THR A 127 11.29 4.79 15.47
C THR A 127 10.89 4.05 14.20
N LYS A 128 11.53 2.91 13.88
CA LYS A 128 11.31 2.13 12.62
C LYS A 128 9.99 1.33 12.57
N LYS A 129 8.98 1.72 13.35
CA LYS A 129 7.68 1.08 13.50
C LYS A 129 6.92 0.94 12.16
N ARG A 130 6.99 1.99 11.32
CA ARG A 130 6.38 1.99 9.97
C ARG A 130 6.91 0.89 9.06
N LEU A 131 8.19 0.53 9.21
CA LEU A 131 8.81 -0.49 8.35
C LEU A 131 8.28 -1.90 8.69
N VAL A 132 8.12 -2.21 9.98
CA VAL A 132 7.53 -3.49 10.42
C VAL A 132 6.07 -3.58 10.00
N ASP A 133 5.32 -2.48 10.09
CA ASP A 133 3.92 -2.42 9.64
C ASP A 133 3.78 -2.72 8.14
N TRP A 134 4.71 -2.26 7.30
CA TRP A 134 4.70 -2.57 5.86
C TRP A 134 5.12 -4.00 5.55
N ILE A 135 6.05 -4.58 6.31
CA ILE A 135 6.55 -5.94 6.08
C ILE A 135 5.55 -6.99 6.57
N LEU A 136 4.87 -6.75 7.71
CA LEU A 136 3.82 -7.62 8.24
C LEU A 136 2.44 -6.97 8.12
N ILE A 137 1.83 -7.16 6.95
CA ILE A 137 0.43 -6.80 6.69
C ILE A 137 -0.49 -7.85 7.34
N LEU A 138 -1.40 -7.41 8.21
CA LEU A 138 -2.41 -8.26 8.81
C LEU A 138 -3.68 -8.26 7.94
N PRO A 139 -4.42 -9.38 7.87
CA PRO A 139 -5.79 -9.37 7.37
C PRO A 139 -6.67 -8.45 8.24
N PRO A 140 -7.65 -7.74 7.65
CA PRO A 140 -8.50 -6.79 8.38
C PRO A 140 -9.19 -7.39 9.62
N ALA A 141 -9.58 -8.66 9.55
CA ALA A 141 -10.23 -9.37 10.66
C ALA A 141 -9.36 -9.50 11.93
N LEU A 142 -8.04 -9.38 11.82
CA LEU A 142 -7.10 -9.49 12.94
C LEU A 142 -6.60 -8.14 13.46
N GLU A 143 -6.97 -7.03 12.81
CA GLU A 143 -6.56 -5.69 13.23
C GLU A 143 -7.11 -5.29 14.60
N PRO A 144 -8.39 -5.55 14.96
CA PRO A 144 -8.88 -5.19 16.29
C PRO A 144 -8.11 -5.87 17.43
N ALA A 145 -7.76 -7.15 17.23
CA ALA A 145 -6.97 -7.91 18.21
C ALA A 145 -5.53 -7.36 18.32
N PHE A 146 -4.94 -6.93 17.20
CA PHE A 146 -3.63 -6.29 17.19
C PHE A 146 -3.64 -4.94 17.92
N GLU A 147 -4.67 -4.14 17.70
CA GLU A 147 -4.83 -2.84 18.36
C GLU A 147 -4.95 -2.99 19.88
N GLN A 148 -5.76 -3.93 20.36
CA GLN A 148 -5.89 -4.19 21.78
C GLN A 148 -4.57 -4.64 22.42
N ALA A 149 -3.79 -5.47 21.71
CA ALA A 149 -2.46 -5.86 22.18
C ALA A 149 -1.48 -4.68 22.18
N LEU A 150 -1.59 -3.79 21.21
CA LEU A 150 -0.76 -2.59 21.11
C LEU A 150 -1.05 -1.58 22.23
N GLU A 151 -2.33 -1.36 22.55
CA GLU A 151 -2.74 -0.50 23.67
C GLU A 151 -2.15 -0.98 25.00
N ALA A 152 -2.07 -2.31 25.21
CA ALA A 152 -1.44 -2.87 26.41
C ALA A 152 0.06 -2.55 26.47
N ILE A 153 0.77 -2.67 25.34
CA ILE A 153 2.21 -2.34 25.22
C ILE A 153 2.42 -0.83 25.44
N GLU A 154 1.56 0.02 24.90
CA GLU A 154 1.64 1.48 25.07
C GLU A 154 1.44 1.90 26.52
N LYS A 155 0.52 1.28 27.25
CA LYS A 155 0.32 1.51 28.69
C LYS A 155 1.53 1.08 29.50
N GLU A 156 2.15 -0.05 29.15
CA GLU A 156 3.36 -0.54 29.82
C GLU A 156 4.55 0.41 29.61
N HIS A 157 4.71 0.96 28.40
CA HIS A 157 5.83 1.83 28.05
C HIS A 157 5.55 3.33 28.17
N ASN A 158 4.35 3.74 28.59
CA ASN A 158 3.88 5.12 28.73
C ASN A 158 4.15 6.02 27.50
N VAL A 159 3.95 5.48 26.30
CA VAL A 159 4.18 6.18 25.02
C VAL A 159 2.99 6.00 24.09
N ALA A 160 2.43 7.11 23.60
CA ALA A 160 1.28 7.09 22.69
C ALA A 160 1.72 6.78 21.25
N TYR A 161 1.07 5.81 20.59
CA TYR A 161 1.32 5.53 19.18
C TYR A 161 0.52 6.45 18.27
N VAL A 162 1.21 7.41 17.65
CA VAL A 162 0.58 8.39 16.75
C VAL A 162 0.11 7.76 15.42
N THR A 163 0.70 6.64 14.99
CA THR A 163 0.50 6.12 13.62
C THR A 163 -0.69 5.18 13.40
N SER A 164 -1.33 4.60 14.42
CA SER A 164 -2.58 3.84 14.23
C SER A 164 -3.79 4.76 14.08
N ILE A 165 -3.81 5.87 14.83
CA ILE A 165 -4.82 6.91 14.73
C ILE A 165 -4.73 7.63 13.38
N GLU A 166 -3.52 8.00 12.94
CA GLU A 166 -3.30 8.62 11.63
C GLU A 166 -3.69 7.71 10.48
N ARG A 167 -3.33 6.41 10.54
CA ARG A 167 -3.77 5.44 9.53
C ARG A 167 -5.29 5.32 9.50
N ARG A 168 -5.94 5.22 10.66
CA ARG A 168 -7.40 5.14 10.77
C ARG A 168 -8.08 6.46 10.38
N ALA A 169 -7.40 7.59 10.46
CA ALA A 169 -7.90 8.89 9.98
C ALA A 169 -7.77 8.99 8.45
N GLU A 170 -6.69 8.45 7.88
CA GLU A 170 -6.45 8.42 6.44
C GLU A 170 -7.38 7.41 5.74
N GLU A 171 -7.56 6.21 6.29
CA GLU A 171 -8.49 5.19 5.78
C GLU A 171 -9.95 5.64 5.87
N ARG A 172 -10.39 6.17 7.03
CA ARG A 172 -11.73 6.78 7.15
C ARG A 172 -11.88 8.00 6.25
N GLY A 173 -10.82 8.77 6.03
CA GLY A 173 -10.81 9.89 5.10
C GLY A 173 -10.97 9.45 3.65
N MET A 174 -10.32 8.35 3.28
CA MET A 174 -10.38 7.77 1.94
C MET A 174 -11.73 7.11 1.67
N GLU A 175 -12.25 6.29 2.60
CA GLU A 175 -13.60 5.69 2.48
C GLU A 175 -14.67 6.78 2.33
N ARG A 176 -14.67 7.78 3.24
CA ARG A 176 -15.60 8.91 3.13
C ARG A 176 -15.41 9.69 1.83
N GLY A 177 -14.17 9.84 1.36
CA GLY A 177 -13.85 10.53 0.11
C GLY A 177 -14.37 9.79 -1.12
N ILE A 178 -14.26 8.46 -1.14
CA ILE A 178 -14.77 7.60 -2.22
C ILE A 178 -16.31 7.62 -2.21
N GLU A 179 -16.95 7.36 -1.07
CA GLU A 179 -18.42 7.38 -0.96
C GLU A 179 -19.00 8.76 -1.36
N GLN A 180 -18.42 9.85 -0.87
CA GLN A 180 -18.85 11.20 -1.26
C GLN A 180 -18.56 11.51 -2.73
N GLY A 181 -17.46 11.00 -3.28
CA GLY A 181 -17.09 11.16 -4.68
C GLY A 181 -18.04 10.43 -5.61
N GLU A 182 -18.42 9.20 -5.28
CA GLU A 182 -19.39 8.41 -6.03
C GLU A 182 -20.78 9.04 -6.00
N LEU A 183 -21.24 9.47 -4.83
CA LEU A 183 -22.54 10.14 -4.69
C LEU A 183 -22.60 11.45 -5.51
N ARG A 184 -21.54 12.27 -5.43
CA ARG A 184 -21.42 13.50 -6.23
C ARG A 184 -21.38 13.20 -7.72
N GLY A 185 -20.65 12.17 -8.14
CA GLY A 185 -20.59 11.71 -9.52
C GLY A 185 -21.96 11.31 -10.05
N LYS A 186 -22.68 10.45 -9.32
CA LYS A 186 -24.05 10.02 -9.66
C LYS A 186 -25.00 11.21 -9.81
N LEU A 187 -24.95 12.17 -8.88
CA LEU A 187 -25.78 13.38 -8.92
C LEU A 187 -25.46 14.25 -10.14
N MET A 188 -24.17 14.50 -10.43
CA MET A 188 -23.77 15.30 -11.60
C MET A 188 -24.19 14.64 -12.92
N THR A 189 -23.99 13.33 -13.04
CA THR A 189 -24.41 12.56 -14.23
C THR A 189 -25.92 12.58 -14.40
N LEU A 190 -26.68 12.33 -13.33
CA LEU A 190 -28.14 12.38 -13.40
C LEU A 190 -28.63 13.78 -13.78
N GLN A 191 -28.07 14.83 -13.18
CA GLN A 191 -28.42 16.21 -13.51
C GLN A 191 -28.15 16.53 -14.99
N GLN A 192 -27.01 16.10 -15.54
CA GLN A 192 -26.70 16.27 -16.97
C GLN A 192 -27.71 15.54 -17.85
N LEU A 193 -28.04 14.28 -17.54
CA LEU A 193 -29.01 13.50 -18.28
C LEU A 193 -30.41 14.15 -18.25
N MET A 194 -30.81 14.71 -17.11
CA MET A 194 -32.10 15.40 -17.00
C MET A 194 -32.11 16.69 -17.82
N VAL A 195 -31.01 17.44 -17.84
CA VAL A 195 -30.90 18.64 -18.69
C VAL A 195 -30.93 18.28 -20.17
N LEU A 196 -30.26 17.20 -20.56
CA LEU A 196 -30.24 16.72 -21.95
C LEU A 196 -31.62 16.24 -22.41
N LYS A 197 -32.39 15.58 -21.53
CA LYS A 197 -33.70 15.00 -21.88
C LYS A 197 -34.86 15.99 -21.74
N PHE A 198 -34.88 16.78 -20.67
CA PHE A 198 -36.02 17.61 -20.28
C PHE A 198 -35.73 19.11 -20.36
N GLY A 199 -34.50 19.51 -20.67
CA GLY A 199 -34.10 20.92 -20.72
C GLY A 199 -33.76 21.50 -19.33
N PRO A 200 -33.71 22.83 -19.19
CA PRO A 200 -33.23 23.48 -17.97
C PRO A 200 -34.06 23.11 -16.74
N LEU A 201 -33.37 22.62 -15.70
CA LEU A 201 -34.03 22.15 -14.49
C LEU A 201 -34.63 23.30 -13.65
N PRO A 202 -35.92 23.22 -13.28
CA PRO A 202 -36.55 24.17 -12.37
C PRO A 202 -35.97 24.07 -10.96
N SER A 203 -36.17 25.12 -10.15
CA SER A 203 -35.60 25.24 -8.79
C SER A 203 -36.03 24.10 -7.86
N TRP A 204 -37.29 23.66 -7.96
CA TRP A 204 -37.83 22.56 -7.16
C TRP A 204 -37.11 21.23 -7.45
N ALA A 205 -36.80 20.94 -8.72
CA ALA A 205 -36.10 19.71 -9.11
C ALA A 205 -34.65 19.70 -8.60
N LYS A 206 -33.97 20.87 -8.62
CA LYS A 206 -32.64 21.04 -8.05
C LYS A 206 -32.63 20.87 -6.52
N ALA A 207 -33.66 21.36 -5.84
CA ALA A 207 -33.80 21.17 -4.39
C ALA A 207 -33.99 19.69 -4.04
N ARG A 208 -34.78 18.96 -4.84
CA ARG A 208 -35.05 17.53 -4.65
C ARG A 208 -33.83 16.66 -4.91
N LEU A 209 -33.02 17.00 -5.91
CA LEU A 209 -31.71 16.37 -6.15
C LEU A 209 -30.72 16.58 -5.00
N LYS A 210 -30.72 17.76 -4.37
CA LYS A 210 -29.84 18.05 -3.22
C LYS A 210 -30.23 17.29 -1.95
N ALA A 211 -31.50 16.95 -1.80
CA ALA A 211 -32.03 16.21 -0.65
C ALA A 211 -32.06 14.69 -0.86
N ALA A 212 -31.67 14.21 -2.04
CA ALA A 212 -31.76 12.81 -2.41
C ALA A 212 -30.64 11.96 -1.77
N ASP A 213 -31.00 10.75 -1.37
CA ASP A 213 -30.05 9.71 -0.96
C ASP A 213 -29.59 8.88 -2.17
N GLU A 214 -28.62 7.99 -1.93
CA GLU A 214 -28.04 7.16 -3.00
C GLU A 214 -29.08 6.26 -3.68
N ALA A 215 -30.03 5.71 -2.91
CA ALA A 215 -31.07 4.84 -3.41
C ALA A 215 -31.99 5.58 -4.40
N ALA A 216 -32.42 6.79 -4.05
CA ALA A 216 -33.21 7.65 -4.92
C ALA A 216 -32.45 8.03 -6.20
N LEU A 217 -31.16 8.40 -6.09
CA LEU A 217 -30.34 8.73 -7.26
C LEU A 217 -30.19 7.53 -8.22
N SER A 218 -30.03 6.32 -7.69
CA SER A 218 -29.93 5.12 -8.50
C SER A 218 -31.24 4.76 -9.20
N ASP A 219 -32.38 4.86 -8.51
CA ASP A 219 -33.71 4.63 -9.09
C ASP A 219 -33.98 5.62 -10.23
N TRP A 220 -33.75 6.91 -9.99
CA TRP A 220 -33.94 7.93 -11.01
C TRP A 220 -33.01 7.75 -12.21
N THR A 221 -31.75 7.35 -11.99
CA THR A 221 -30.81 7.09 -13.09
C THR A 221 -31.26 5.90 -13.95
N GLY A 222 -31.89 4.87 -13.37
CA GLY A 222 -32.45 3.76 -14.15
C GLY A 222 -33.72 4.15 -14.91
N ARG A 223 -34.56 5.00 -14.30
CA ARG A 223 -35.87 5.37 -14.85
C ARG A 223 -35.80 6.51 -15.86
N ILE A 224 -34.78 7.37 -15.80
CA ILE A 224 -34.67 8.57 -16.62
C ILE A 224 -34.76 8.31 -18.13
N LEU A 225 -34.36 7.13 -18.59
CA LEU A 225 -34.45 6.77 -20.01
C LEU A 225 -35.89 6.45 -20.44
N VAL A 226 -36.75 6.01 -19.52
CA VAL A 226 -38.12 5.56 -19.78
C VAL A 226 -39.15 6.67 -19.58
N VAL A 227 -39.01 7.49 -18.53
CA VAL A 227 -40.06 8.47 -18.16
C VAL A 227 -40.11 9.69 -19.08
N GLY A 228 -41.32 10.20 -19.33
CA GLY A 228 -41.56 11.30 -20.29
C GLY A 228 -41.47 12.72 -19.70
N SER A 229 -41.45 12.86 -18.38
CA SER A 229 -41.42 14.16 -17.69
C SER A 229 -40.57 14.16 -16.42
N LEU A 230 -40.27 15.35 -15.89
CA LEU A 230 -39.55 15.51 -14.63
C LEU A 230 -40.43 15.12 -13.42
N GLU A 231 -41.72 15.37 -13.52
CA GLU A 231 -42.74 15.07 -12.52
C GLU A 231 -42.92 13.55 -12.35
N ASP A 232 -42.87 12.79 -13.45
CA ASP A 232 -42.93 11.33 -13.39
C ASP A 232 -41.64 10.69 -12.84
N LEU A 233 -40.51 11.41 -12.97
CA LEU A 233 -39.20 10.96 -12.51
C LEU A 233 -38.96 11.28 -11.03
N LEU A 234 -39.22 12.53 -10.62
CA LEU A 234 -38.93 13.04 -9.26
C LEU A 234 -40.16 13.07 -8.33
N GLY A 235 -41.35 12.86 -8.88
CA GLY A 235 -42.64 13.14 -8.23
C GLY A 235 -43.14 14.56 -8.53
N ALA A 236 -44.45 14.77 -8.38
CA ALA A 236 -45.08 16.07 -8.62
C ALA A 236 -44.45 17.17 -7.77
N ALA A 237 -44.35 18.38 -8.32
CA ALA A 237 -44.00 19.57 -7.55
C ALA A 237 -45.08 19.78 -6.48
N ASP A 238 -44.68 19.80 -5.20
CA ASP A 238 -45.57 20.27 -4.14
C ASP A 238 -46.03 21.68 -4.50
N GLN A 239 -47.33 21.82 -4.76
CA GLN A 239 -47.96 23.11 -5.01
C GLN A 239 -48.19 23.77 -3.64
N GLY A 240 -47.17 24.50 -3.17
CA GLY A 240 -47.22 25.38 -2.00
C GLY A 240 -46.72 26.76 -2.36
#